data_AF-A0AAD4PQ26-F1
#
_entry.id   AF-A0AAD4PQ26-F1
#
_cell.length_a   1.000
_cell.length_b   1.000
_cell.length_c   1.000
_cell.angle_alpha   90.00
_cell.angle_beta   90.00
_cell.angle_gamma   90.00
#
_symmetry.space_group_name_H-M   'P 1'
#
loop_
_entity.id
_entity.type
_entity.pdbx_description
1 polymer ?
#
loop_
_entity_poly.entity_id
_entity_poly.type
_entity_poly.pdbx_seq_one_letter_code
_entity_poly.pdbx_strand_id
1 'polypeptide(L)'
;MWSSLAVRWRYTGDVLQARWVALLDVIGDDPMRLWVLGTTTVVFCVYWLYAAIFTLMDITNRPRFLRKYKIQPGQNEPVHLGRLWQAIKVVLINLTVVNLVTIWLLFELVLTHYNSHDIRELPSFGRVVRDFVVLVVLEEFMFYYAHRLLHHKAIYKYVHKKHHEWTAPIAAITLYAHPVEHVVANLLPVGVSLSLLGSHVTVAWGMITLAVINSMSDHTGYSFPWSAGSVRFHDYHHAKFNYNYGVMGWLDKLHGTYRAPYEQKQQQKQQQKQRVAAKVAKSKRKAK
;
A
#
# COMPACT_ATOMS: atom_id res chain seq x y z
N MET A 1 35.06 -12.65 7.80
CA MET A 1 33.86 -12.30 6.99
C MET A 1 32.88 -11.40 7.75
N TRP A 2 32.62 -11.66 9.04
CA TRP A 2 31.76 -10.81 9.88
C TRP A 2 32.35 -9.40 10.17
N SER A 3 33.67 -9.29 10.31
CA SER A 3 34.37 -8.02 10.53
C SER A 3 34.25 -7.04 9.35
N SER A 4 34.26 -7.53 8.11
CA SER A 4 34.14 -6.69 6.92
C SER A 4 32.72 -6.17 6.68
N LEU A 5 31.70 -6.94 7.08
CA LEU A 5 30.30 -6.53 6.97
C LEU A 5 29.96 -5.44 7.98
N ALA A 6 30.41 -5.58 9.24
CA ALA A 6 30.21 -4.57 10.27
C ALA A 6 30.89 -3.23 9.92
N VAL A 7 32.11 -3.27 9.35
CA VAL A 7 32.82 -2.07 8.89
C VAL A 7 32.11 -1.40 7.73
N ARG A 8 31.70 -2.16 6.70
CA ARG A 8 30.92 -1.62 5.58
C ARG A 8 29.62 -0.98 6.05
N TRP A 9 28.96 -1.61 7.02
CA TRP A 9 27.71 -1.12 7.57
C TRP A 9 27.87 0.22 8.31
N ARG A 10 28.90 0.33 9.15
CA ARG A 10 29.23 1.61 9.82
C ARG A 10 29.52 2.71 8.81
N TYR A 11 30.36 2.42 7.81
CA TYR A 11 30.66 3.36 6.74
C TYR A 11 29.41 3.80 5.98
N THR A 12 28.51 2.88 5.62
CA THR A 12 27.24 3.23 4.97
C THR A 12 26.37 4.10 5.88
N GLY A 13 26.31 3.79 7.18
CA GLY A 13 25.63 4.62 8.18
C GLY A 13 26.17 6.05 8.22
N ASP A 14 27.49 6.20 8.30
CA ASP A 14 28.17 7.51 8.35
C ASP A 14 27.91 8.33 7.07
N VAL A 15 27.93 7.68 5.90
CA VAL A 15 27.60 8.33 4.62
C VAL A 15 26.14 8.78 4.60
N LEU A 16 25.19 7.93 5.02
CA LEU A 16 23.78 8.30 5.08
C LEU A 16 23.53 9.45 6.06
N GLN A 17 24.18 9.41 7.22
CA GLN A 17 24.15 10.46 8.23
C GLN A 17 24.65 11.79 7.66
N ALA A 18 25.81 11.79 7.00
CA ALA A 18 26.36 12.98 6.36
C ALA A 18 25.45 13.53 5.26
N ARG A 19 24.81 12.67 4.45
CA ARG A 19 23.85 13.09 3.42
C ARG A 19 22.58 13.67 4.01
N TRP A 20 22.09 13.10 5.10
CA TRP A 20 20.93 13.60 5.82
C TRP A 20 21.20 14.99 6.41
N VAL A 21 22.32 15.16 7.11
CA VAL A 21 22.73 16.47 7.64
C VAL A 21 22.89 17.49 6.52
N ALA A 22 23.57 17.14 5.43
CA ALA A 22 23.75 18.04 4.29
C ALA A 22 22.41 18.44 3.63
N LEU A 23 21.41 17.55 3.62
CA LEU A 23 20.07 17.89 3.16
C LEU A 23 19.41 18.90 4.11
N LEU A 24 19.48 18.66 5.42
CA LEU A 24 18.91 19.55 6.45
C LEU A 24 19.58 20.94 6.44
N ASP A 25 20.87 21.03 6.12
CA ASP A 25 21.57 22.30 5.96
C ASP A 25 20.99 23.16 4.82
N VAL A 26 20.34 22.53 3.83
CA VAL A 26 19.70 23.21 2.70
C VAL A 26 18.22 23.50 2.99
N ILE A 27 17.48 22.52 3.51
CA ILE A 27 16.01 22.61 3.64
C ILE A 27 15.54 23.05 5.03
N GLY A 28 16.44 23.10 6.01
CA GLY A 28 16.17 23.31 7.43
C GLY A 28 15.82 22.02 8.17
N ASP A 29 15.94 22.07 9.50
CA ASP A 29 15.66 20.98 10.44
C ASP A 29 14.43 21.24 11.31
N ASP A 30 13.58 22.21 10.92
CA ASP A 30 12.30 22.47 11.59
C ASP A 30 11.40 21.22 11.55
N PRO A 31 11.02 20.63 12.71
CA PRO A 31 10.25 19.39 12.74
C PRO A 31 8.89 19.51 12.07
N MET A 32 8.20 20.64 12.22
CA MET A 32 6.88 20.85 11.62
C MET A 32 6.99 20.83 10.08
N ARG A 33 7.96 21.55 9.52
CA ARG A 33 8.26 21.53 8.09
C ARG A 33 8.53 20.13 7.58
N LEU A 34 9.35 19.34 8.27
CA LEU A 34 9.72 17.99 7.81
C LEU A 34 8.55 17.00 7.94
N TRP A 35 7.88 16.97 9.09
CA TRP A 35 6.79 16.04 9.33
C TRP A 35 5.52 16.36 8.56
N VAL A 36 5.18 17.64 8.37
CA VAL A 36 3.95 18.03 7.67
C VAL A 36 4.22 18.27 6.19
N LEU A 37 5.10 19.23 5.86
CA LEU A 37 5.33 19.62 4.46
C LEU A 37 6.16 18.57 3.73
N GLY A 38 7.25 18.10 4.33
CA GLY A 38 8.12 17.07 3.76
C GLY A 38 7.37 15.77 3.49
N THR A 39 6.59 15.28 4.46
CA THR A 39 5.73 14.09 4.26
C THR A 39 4.70 14.31 3.16
N THR A 40 4.05 15.47 3.11
CA THR A 40 3.09 15.80 2.05
C THR A 40 3.78 15.78 0.68
N THR A 41 4.97 16.36 0.56
CA THR A 41 5.77 16.33 -0.69
C THR A 41 6.11 14.90 -1.08
N VAL A 42 6.60 14.07 -0.16
CA VAL A 42 6.92 12.66 -0.43
C VAL A 42 5.70 11.91 -0.95
N VAL A 43 4.55 12.00 -0.26
CA VAL A 43 3.32 11.33 -0.68
C VAL A 43 2.89 11.83 -2.07
N PHE A 44 2.88 13.14 -2.29
CA PHE A 44 2.44 13.72 -3.55
C PHE A 44 3.32 13.29 -4.71
N CYS A 45 4.65 13.34 -4.55
CA CYS A 45 5.61 12.92 -5.57
C CYS A 45 5.48 11.43 -5.88
N VAL A 46 5.51 10.56 -4.86
CA VAL A 46 5.42 9.10 -5.05
C VAL A 46 4.09 8.74 -5.71
N TYR A 47 2.97 9.32 -5.23
CA TYR A 47 1.65 9.03 -5.76
C TYR A 47 1.54 9.40 -7.25
N TRP A 48 1.89 10.63 -7.62
CA TRP A 48 1.69 11.07 -9.01
C TRP A 48 2.69 10.48 -9.99
N LEU A 49 3.93 10.22 -9.57
CA LEU A 49 4.90 9.51 -10.41
C LEU A 49 4.42 8.09 -10.72
N TYR A 50 3.94 7.36 -9.70
CA TYR A 50 3.43 6.01 -9.88
C TYR A 50 2.12 6.00 -10.67
N ALA A 51 1.21 6.94 -10.38
CA ALA A 51 -0.06 7.08 -11.09
C ALA A 51 0.17 7.37 -12.57
N ALA A 52 1.12 8.24 -12.92
CA ALA A 52 1.38 8.63 -14.30
C ALA A 52 1.74 7.43 -15.19
N ILE A 53 2.58 6.51 -14.68
CA ILE A 53 3.01 5.31 -15.40
C ILE A 53 1.80 4.46 -15.80
N PHE A 54 0.95 4.12 -14.82
CA PHE A 54 -0.20 3.23 -15.06
C PHE A 54 -1.36 3.94 -15.75
N THR A 55 -1.59 5.22 -15.47
CA THR A 55 -2.62 6.01 -16.15
C THR A 55 -2.33 6.13 -17.64
N LEU A 56 -1.06 6.32 -18.02
CA LEU A 56 -0.66 6.30 -19.42
C LEU A 56 -1.00 4.95 -20.08
N MET A 57 -0.74 3.85 -19.37
CA MET A 57 -1.11 2.51 -19.85
C MET A 57 -2.62 2.35 -20.00
N ASP A 58 -3.41 2.84 -19.05
CA ASP A 58 -4.88 2.71 -19.05
C ASP A 58 -5.59 3.63 -20.05
N ILE A 59 -5.00 4.78 -20.39
CA ILE A 59 -5.51 5.67 -21.45
C ILE A 59 -5.13 5.17 -22.85
N THR A 60 -3.89 4.67 -23.01
CA THR A 60 -3.37 4.31 -24.34
C THR A 60 -3.56 2.84 -24.69
N ASN A 61 -3.87 1.99 -23.70
CA ASN A 61 -3.80 0.53 -23.79
C ASN A 61 -2.43 0.00 -24.28
N ARG A 62 -1.35 0.75 -24.01
CA ARG A 62 0.02 0.40 -24.40
C ARG A 62 0.96 0.35 -23.19
N PRO A 63 2.06 -0.43 -23.28
CA PRO A 63 2.42 -1.31 -24.40
C PRO A 63 1.59 -2.61 -24.40
N ARG A 64 1.20 -3.08 -25.60
CA ARG A 64 0.28 -4.22 -25.78
C ARG A 64 0.77 -5.51 -25.12
N PHE A 65 2.08 -5.73 -25.04
CA PHE A 65 2.63 -6.95 -24.43
C PHE A 65 2.42 -7.05 -22.90
N LEU A 66 2.17 -5.93 -22.22
CA LEU A 66 1.83 -5.92 -20.78
C LEU A 66 0.35 -6.17 -20.52
N ARG A 67 -0.51 -6.08 -21.55
CA ARG A 67 -1.96 -6.27 -21.42
C ARG A 67 -2.36 -7.68 -21.02
N LYS A 68 -1.50 -8.66 -21.27
CA LYS A 68 -1.67 -10.04 -20.76
C LYS A 68 -1.75 -10.14 -19.23
N TYR A 69 -1.29 -9.10 -18.51
CA TYR A 69 -1.35 -9.04 -17.05
C TYR A 69 -2.61 -8.35 -16.52
N LYS A 70 -3.48 -7.80 -17.38
CA LYS A 70 -4.72 -7.16 -16.93
C LYS A 70 -5.65 -8.19 -16.30
N ILE A 71 -6.18 -7.86 -15.13
CA ILE A 71 -7.03 -8.77 -14.34
C ILE A 71 -8.48 -8.77 -14.85
N GLN A 72 -9.00 -7.61 -15.26
CA GLN A 72 -10.38 -7.43 -15.76
C GLN A 72 -10.40 -6.83 -17.19
N PRO A 73 -10.08 -7.60 -18.23
CA PRO A 73 -10.06 -7.11 -19.61
C PRO A 73 -11.41 -6.52 -20.06
N GLY A 74 -11.37 -5.40 -20.79
CA GLY A 74 -12.56 -4.70 -21.30
C GLY A 74 -13.24 -3.76 -20.31
N GLN A 75 -12.81 -3.73 -19.04
CA GLN A 75 -13.30 -2.79 -18.04
C GLN A 75 -12.33 -1.62 -17.89
N ASN A 76 -12.81 -0.39 -18.09
CA ASN A 76 -11.99 0.84 -18.08
C ASN A 76 -10.83 0.82 -19.10
N GLU A 77 -11.08 0.30 -20.31
CA GLU A 77 -10.08 0.14 -21.37
C GLU A 77 -10.58 0.64 -22.75
N PRO A 78 -10.14 1.82 -23.25
CA PRO A 78 -9.37 2.82 -22.49
C PRO A 78 -10.23 3.47 -21.41
N VAL A 79 -9.59 4.00 -20.38
CA VAL A 79 -10.32 4.71 -19.32
C VAL A 79 -11.01 5.95 -19.87
N HIS A 80 -12.28 6.16 -19.50
CA HIS A 80 -13.02 7.34 -19.90
C HIS A 80 -12.47 8.59 -19.19
N LEU A 81 -11.93 9.54 -19.97
CA LEU A 81 -11.20 10.70 -19.45
C LEU A 81 -12.02 11.61 -18.53
N GLY A 82 -13.31 11.85 -18.84
CA GLY A 82 -14.18 12.67 -17.99
C GLY A 82 -14.36 12.10 -16.57
N ARG A 83 -14.68 10.80 -16.48
CA ARG A 83 -14.77 10.04 -15.23
C ARG A 83 -13.43 10.01 -14.48
N LEU A 84 -12.32 9.80 -15.19
CA LEU A 84 -10.98 9.85 -14.59
C LEU A 84 -10.69 11.23 -13.99
N TRP A 85 -11.02 12.30 -14.71
CA TRP A 85 -10.79 13.67 -14.23
C TRP A 85 -11.64 14.00 -12.99
N GLN A 86 -12.89 13.54 -12.94
CA GLN A 86 -13.72 13.65 -11.73
C GLN A 86 -13.08 12.94 -10.54
N ALA A 87 -12.53 11.75 -10.74
CA ALA A 87 -11.84 11.02 -9.69
C ALA A 87 -10.54 11.73 -9.24
N ILE A 88 -9.75 12.23 -10.19
CA ILE A 88 -8.52 13.00 -9.93
C ILE A 88 -8.80 14.23 -9.08
N LYS A 89 -9.89 14.97 -9.31
CA LYS A 89 -10.25 16.12 -8.46
C LYS A 89 -10.43 15.74 -6.99
N VAL A 90 -11.08 14.61 -6.71
CA VAL A 90 -11.25 14.11 -5.34
C VAL A 90 -9.91 13.67 -4.75
N VAL A 91 -9.10 12.96 -5.53
CA VAL A 91 -7.75 12.55 -5.12
C VAL A 91 -6.90 13.77 -4.79
N LEU A 92 -6.95 14.84 -5.59
CA LEU A 92 -6.23 16.09 -5.32
C LEU A 92 -6.69 16.73 -4.02
N ILE A 93 -7.99 16.80 -3.74
CA ILE A 93 -8.51 17.30 -2.45
C ILE A 93 -8.02 16.44 -1.28
N ASN A 94 -8.07 15.12 -1.41
CA ASN A 94 -7.60 14.20 -0.38
C ASN A 94 -6.09 14.37 -0.13
N LEU A 95 -5.28 14.39 -1.19
CA LEU A 95 -3.83 14.51 -1.11
C LEU A 95 -3.33 15.89 -0.64
N THR A 96 -4.09 16.95 -0.89
CA THR A 96 -3.70 18.31 -0.51
C THR A 96 -4.35 18.68 0.82
N VAL A 97 -5.66 18.85 0.85
CA VAL A 97 -6.38 19.37 2.01
C VAL A 97 -6.46 18.35 3.14
N VAL A 98 -6.96 17.14 2.86
CA VAL A 98 -7.21 16.14 3.92
C VAL A 98 -5.91 15.65 4.53
N ASN A 99 -4.90 15.36 3.70
CA ASN A 99 -3.56 14.99 4.17
C ASN A 99 -2.92 16.09 5.01
N LEU A 100 -2.85 17.33 4.52
CA LEU A 100 -2.20 18.41 5.25
C LEU A 100 -2.85 18.62 6.62
N VAL A 101 -4.18 18.69 6.67
CA VAL A 101 -4.91 18.89 7.94
C VAL A 101 -4.68 17.71 8.88
N THR A 102 -4.77 16.47 8.38
CA THR A 102 -4.62 15.28 9.24
C THR A 102 -3.20 15.13 9.76
N ILE A 103 -2.19 15.32 8.91
CA ILE A 103 -0.77 15.22 9.30
C ILE A 103 -0.41 16.34 10.26
N TRP A 104 -0.89 17.57 10.02
CA TRP A 104 -0.69 18.68 10.94
C TRP A 104 -1.34 18.41 12.30
N LEU A 105 -2.58 17.92 12.35
CA LEU A 105 -3.23 17.54 13.61
C LEU A 105 -2.47 16.42 14.35
N LEU A 106 -2.02 15.39 13.63
CA LEU A 106 -1.20 14.33 14.23
C LEU A 106 0.14 14.87 14.75
N PHE A 107 0.73 15.83 14.03
CA PHE A 107 1.96 16.48 14.47
C PHE A 107 1.76 17.22 15.78
N GLU A 108 0.78 18.13 15.84
CA GLU A 108 0.49 18.95 17.03
C GLU A 108 0.07 18.10 18.25
N LEU A 109 -0.77 17.09 18.03
CA LEU A 109 -1.35 16.31 19.13
C LEU A 109 -0.42 15.21 19.64
N VAL A 110 0.51 14.73 18.81
CA VAL A 110 1.27 13.51 19.11
C VAL A 110 2.77 13.68 18.88
N LEU A 111 3.19 14.08 17.67
CA LEU A 111 4.62 14.03 17.32
C LEU A 111 5.46 15.05 18.09
N THR A 112 4.91 16.22 18.42
CA THR A 112 5.56 17.24 19.27
C THR A 112 5.88 16.73 20.68
N HIS A 113 5.09 15.78 21.20
CA HIS A 113 5.19 15.32 22.59
C HIS A 113 5.88 13.96 22.74
N TYR A 114 5.72 13.07 21.74
CA TYR A 114 6.16 11.68 21.85
C TYR A 114 7.30 11.30 20.89
N ASN A 115 7.70 12.20 19.97
CA ASN A 115 8.75 11.93 18.98
C ASN A 115 9.94 12.90 19.10
N SER A 116 10.40 13.12 20.35
CA SER A 116 11.38 14.13 20.76
C SER A 116 12.85 13.79 20.44
N HIS A 117 13.11 12.86 19.52
CA HIS A 117 14.47 12.55 19.12
C HIS A 117 15.06 13.67 18.24
N ASP A 118 16.37 13.87 18.33
CA ASP A 118 17.07 14.81 17.45
C ASP A 118 16.85 14.40 15.99
N ILE A 119 16.21 15.30 15.24
CA ILE A 119 15.87 15.08 13.83
C ILE A 119 17.11 15.03 12.94
N ARG A 120 18.26 15.54 13.41
CA ARG A 120 19.52 15.49 12.70
C ARG A 120 20.20 14.15 12.83
N GLU A 121 19.89 13.35 13.85
CA GLU A 121 20.51 12.04 14.08
C GLU A 121 19.66 10.90 13.48
N LEU A 122 20.20 10.21 12.48
CA LEU A 122 19.51 9.06 11.90
C LEU A 122 19.40 7.91 12.92
N PRO A 123 18.28 7.16 12.88
CA PRO A 123 18.13 5.99 13.73
C PRO A 123 19.15 4.91 13.35
N SER A 124 19.57 4.13 14.36
CA SER A 124 20.40 2.95 14.11
C SER A 124 19.68 1.96 13.21
N PHE A 125 20.46 1.14 12.49
CA PHE A 125 19.88 0.11 11.61
C PHE A 125 18.91 -0.84 12.30
N GLY A 126 19.26 -1.28 13.51
CA GLY A 126 18.40 -2.16 14.29
C GLY A 126 17.05 -1.51 14.59
N ARG A 127 17.04 -0.19 14.86
CA ARG A 127 15.81 0.58 15.05
C ARG A 127 15.01 0.68 13.74
N VAL A 128 15.66 0.96 12.61
CA VAL A 128 15.00 0.98 11.29
C VAL A 128 14.33 -0.36 10.99
N VAL A 129 15.06 -1.48 11.14
CA VAL A 129 14.52 -2.83 10.87
C VAL A 129 13.36 -3.16 11.80
N ARG A 130 13.51 -2.88 13.11
CA ARG A 130 12.45 -3.06 14.10
C ARG A 130 11.20 -2.27 13.69
N ASP A 131 11.35 -0.99 13.38
CA ASP A 131 10.24 -0.11 13.07
C ASP A 131 9.51 -0.59 11.82
N PHE A 132 10.23 -0.93 10.75
CA PHE A 132 9.64 -1.50 9.53
C PHE A 132 8.83 -2.77 9.81
N VAL A 133 9.40 -3.73 10.56
CA VAL A 133 8.71 -4.99 10.87
C VAL A 133 7.45 -4.74 11.70
N VAL A 134 7.54 -3.92 12.74
CA VAL A 134 6.39 -3.65 13.61
C VAL A 134 5.31 -2.84 12.87
N LEU A 135 5.70 -1.87 12.05
CA LEU A 135 4.76 -1.08 11.24
C LEU A 135 3.96 -1.96 10.28
N VAL A 136 4.59 -2.92 9.59
CA VAL A 136 3.87 -3.85 8.68
C VAL A 136 2.82 -4.69 9.44
N VAL A 137 3.14 -5.12 10.66
CA VAL A 137 2.19 -5.89 11.50
C VAL A 137 1.04 -5.00 11.98
N LEU A 138 1.34 -3.78 12.44
CA LEU A 138 0.33 -2.83 12.88
C LEU A 138 -0.56 -2.38 11.71
N GLU A 139 0.02 -2.20 10.52
CA GLU A 139 -0.71 -1.85 9.31
C GLU A 139 -1.74 -2.94 8.95
N GLU A 140 -1.35 -4.22 8.91
CA GLU A 140 -2.31 -5.31 8.69
C GLU A 140 -3.44 -5.29 9.72
N PHE A 141 -3.13 -5.05 11.00
CA PHE A 141 -4.13 -5.02 12.06
C PHE A 141 -5.08 -3.82 11.94
N MET A 142 -4.53 -2.60 11.97
CA MET A 142 -5.31 -1.38 11.97
C MET A 142 -6.09 -1.21 10.67
N PHE A 143 -5.46 -1.48 9.51
CA PHE A 143 -6.13 -1.40 8.21
C PHE A 143 -7.26 -2.41 8.11
N TYR A 144 -7.03 -3.68 8.47
CA TYR A 144 -8.06 -4.71 8.35
C TYR A 144 -9.34 -4.35 9.12
N TYR A 145 -9.21 -3.94 10.39
CA TYR A 145 -10.39 -3.61 11.20
C TYR A 145 -11.05 -2.32 10.76
N ALA A 146 -10.28 -1.29 10.41
CA ALA A 146 -10.82 -0.05 9.85
C ALA A 146 -11.59 -0.32 8.55
N HIS A 147 -10.97 -1.05 7.63
CA HIS A 147 -11.56 -1.38 6.34
C HIS A 147 -12.81 -2.27 6.48
N ARG A 148 -12.75 -3.31 7.31
CA ARG A 148 -13.92 -4.16 7.59
C ARG A 148 -15.06 -3.38 8.26
N LEU A 149 -14.75 -2.43 9.14
CA LEU A 149 -15.75 -1.53 9.73
C LEU A 149 -16.38 -0.62 8.66
N LEU A 150 -15.60 -0.08 7.75
CA LEU A 150 -16.09 0.74 6.64
C LEU A 150 -17.04 -0.04 5.70
N HIS A 151 -16.90 -1.36 5.61
CA HIS A 151 -17.83 -2.26 4.92
C HIS A 151 -19.08 -2.63 5.72
N HIS A 152 -19.18 -2.23 6.98
CA HIS A 152 -20.39 -2.44 7.76
C HIS A 152 -21.58 -1.74 7.10
N LYS A 153 -22.74 -2.40 7.03
CA LYS A 153 -23.92 -1.94 6.28
C LYS A 153 -24.36 -0.51 6.63
N ALA A 154 -24.18 -0.11 7.89
CA ALA A 154 -24.52 1.22 8.38
C ALA A 154 -23.57 2.33 7.91
N ILE A 155 -22.33 1.99 7.54
CA ILE A 155 -21.27 2.94 7.18
C ILE A 155 -21.03 2.94 5.67
N TYR A 156 -21.01 1.76 5.05
CA TYR A 156 -20.62 1.55 3.65
C TYR A 156 -21.30 2.52 2.68
N LYS A 157 -22.63 2.64 2.75
CA LYS A 157 -23.41 3.48 1.83
C LYS A 157 -22.95 4.94 1.80
N TYR A 158 -22.46 5.46 2.94
CA TYR A 158 -22.15 6.87 3.11
C TYR A 158 -20.66 7.18 2.92
N VAL A 159 -19.79 6.24 3.30
CA VAL A 159 -18.35 6.49 3.35
C VAL A 159 -17.61 5.68 2.29
N HIS A 160 -17.76 4.35 2.30
CA HIS A 160 -16.88 3.47 1.54
C HIS A 160 -17.37 3.13 0.12
N LYS A 161 -18.68 3.29 -0.14
CA LYS A 161 -19.26 3.05 -1.46
C LYS A 161 -18.57 3.85 -2.57
N LYS A 162 -18.11 5.06 -2.27
CA LYS A 162 -17.41 5.94 -3.23
C LYS A 162 -16.14 5.29 -3.76
N HIS A 163 -15.32 4.71 -2.89
CA HIS A 163 -14.11 3.99 -3.28
C HIS A 163 -14.41 2.82 -4.21
N HIS A 164 -15.51 2.12 -3.93
CA HIS A 164 -16.00 0.96 -4.70
C HIS A 164 -16.77 1.30 -5.99
N GLU A 165 -16.89 2.57 -6.38
CA GLU A 165 -17.49 2.94 -7.68
C GLU A 165 -16.65 2.39 -8.85
N TRP A 166 -15.37 2.14 -8.64
CA TRP A 166 -14.43 1.60 -9.62
C TRP A 166 -14.16 0.11 -9.36
N THR A 167 -15.13 -0.74 -9.68
CA THR A 167 -15.04 -2.20 -9.50
C THR A 167 -13.89 -2.87 -10.26
N ALA A 168 -13.38 -2.21 -11.30
CA ALA A 168 -12.10 -2.50 -11.95
C ALA A 168 -11.15 -1.30 -11.70
N PRO A 169 -10.40 -1.30 -10.59
CA PRO A 169 -9.61 -0.14 -10.20
C PRO A 169 -8.43 0.09 -11.17
N ILE A 170 -7.94 1.33 -11.14
CA ILE A 170 -6.70 1.77 -11.81
C ILE A 170 -5.85 2.54 -10.81
N ALA A 171 -4.53 2.57 -10.96
CA ALA A 171 -3.65 3.11 -9.91
C ALA A 171 -3.98 4.58 -9.52
N ALA A 172 -4.43 5.39 -10.47
CA ALA A 172 -4.75 6.80 -10.26
C ALA A 172 -5.88 7.06 -9.25
N ILE A 173 -6.79 6.09 -9.09
CA ILE A 173 -8.00 6.23 -8.26
C ILE A 173 -7.82 5.61 -6.87
N THR A 174 -6.61 5.19 -6.50
CA THR A 174 -6.29 4.60 -5.19
C THR A 174 -6.86 5.40 -4.02
N LEU A 175 -6.75 6.75 -4.09
CA LEU A 175 -7.29 7.66 -3.07
C LEU A 175 -8.58 8.37 -3.48
N TYR A 176 -9.30 7.84 -4.49
CA TYR A 176 -10.66 8.26 -4.80
C TYR A 176 -11.59 7.70 -3.72
N ALA A 177 -11.67 8.41 -2.60
CA ALA A 177 -12.39 7.96 -1.41
C ALA A 177 -13.10 9.14 -0.73
N HIS A 178 -14.08 8.81 0.12
CA HIS A 178 -14.64 9.80 1.03
C HIS A 178 -13.57 10.26 2.04
N PRO A 179 -13.50 11.56 2.43
CA PRO A 179 -12.46 12.05 3.36
C PRO A 179 -12.36 11.25 4.66
N VAL A 180 -13.50 10.83 5.23
CA VAL A 180 -13.53 9.98 6.43
C VAL A 180 -12.85 8.62 6.21
N GLU A 181 -13.10 7.95 5.09
CA GLU A 181 -12.36 6.73 4.75
C GLU A 181 -10.87 7.02 4.56
N HIS A 182 -10.56 8.13 3.90
CA HIS A 182 -9.17 8.50 3.68
C HIS A 182 -8.41 8.63 4.99
N VAL A 183 -8.97 9.36 5.96
CA VAL A 183 -8.41 9.49 7.31
C VAL A 183 -8.36 8.14 8.02
N VAL A 184 -9.49 7.43 8.12
CA VAL A 184 -9.64 6.24 8.98
C VAL A 184 -8.87 5.03 8.48
N ALA A 185 -8.87 4.78 7.16
CA ALA A 185 -8.23 3.60 6.59
C ALA A 185 -6.84 3.88 6.01
N ASN A 186 -6.55 5.09 5.53
CA ASN A 186 -5.26 5.33 4.84
C ASN A 186 -4.27 6.12 5.69
N LEU A 187 -4.71 7.11 6.47
CA LEU A 187 -3.81 7.99 7.22
C LEU A 187 -3.57 7.52 8.66
N LEU A 188 -4.63 7.20 9.40
CA LEU A 188 -4.51 6.85 10.81
C LEU A 188 -3.73 5.55 11.05
N PRO A 189 -3.91 4.45 10.29
CA PRO A 189 -3.12 3.23 10.51
C PRO A 189 -1.62 3.49 10.45
N VAL A 190 -1.14 4.25 9.47
CA VAL A 190 0.28 4.60 9.33
C VAL A 190 0.70 5.62 10.39
N GLY A 191 -0.04 6.72 10.53
CA GLY A 191 0.31 7.83 11.44
C GLY A 191 0.33 7.43 12.91
N VAL A 192 -0.66 6.66 13.37
CA VAL A 192 -0.73 6.13 14.74
C VAL A 192 0.42 5.15 14.97
N SER A 193 0.69 4.24 14.02
CA SER A 193 1.77 3.26 14.17
C SER A 193 3.15 3.92 14.25
N LEU A 194 3.41 4.94 13.43
CA LEU A 194 4.64 5.75 13.50
C LEU A 194 4.79 6.46 14.84
N SER A 195 3.69 7.01 15.35
CA SER A 195 3.64 7.71 16.63
C SER A 195 3.89 6.77 17.81
N LEU A 196 3.26 5.59 17.82
CA LEU A 196 3.46 4.57 18.87
C LEU A 196 4.92 4.11 18.98
N LEU A 197 5.66 4.13 17.86
CA LEU A 197 7.05 3.72 17.82
C LEU A 197 8.05 4.87 18.05
N GLY A 198 7.58 6.12 18.09
CA GLY A 198 8.45 7.31 18.06
C GLY A 198 9.40 7.24 16.86
N SER A 199 8.88 6.95 15.67
CA SER A 199 9.70 6.70 14.49
C SER A 199 10.37 7.98 13.99
N HIS A 200 11.64 7.90 13.58
CA HIS A 200 12.32 9.03 12.95
C HIS A 200 11.64 9.40 11.61
N VAL A 201 11.67 10.68 11.21
CA VAL A 201 10.98 11.18 10.00
C VAL A 201 11.43 10.47 8.72
N THR A 202 12.71 10.08 8.64
CA THR A 202 13.22 9.31 7.48
C THR A 202 12.66 7.90 7.41
N VAL A 203 12.43 7.25 8.55
CA VAL A 203 11.75 5.94 8.63
C VAL A 203 10.28 6.11 8.23
N ALA A 204 9.62 7.19 8.69
CA ALA A 204 8.27 7.52 8.28
C ALA A 204 8.17 7.71 6.76
N TRP A 205 9.05 8.50 6.14
CA TRP A 205 9.05 8.70 4.69
C TRP A 205 9.28 7.40 3.91
N GLY A 206 10.19 6.54 4.38
CA GLY A 206 10.42 5.23 3.78
C GLY A 206 9.18 4.33 3.84
N MET A 207 8.55 4.25 5.00
CA MET A 207 7.35 3.42 5.22
C MET A 207 6.13 3.95 4.48
N ILE A 208 5.91 5.26 4.50
CA ILE A 208 4.84 5.92 3.73
C ILE A 208 5.03 5.69 2.24
N THR A 209 6.27 5.79 1.73
CA THR A 209 6.59 5.48 0.33
C THR A 209 6.19 4.05 -0.02
N LEU A 210 6.55 3.08 0.82
CA LEU A 210 6.19 1.67 0.59
C LEU A 210 4.68 1.44 0.68
N ALA A 211 4.00 2.03 1.66
CA ALA A 211 2.55 1.91 1.82
C ALA A 211 1.79 2.49 0.62
N VAL A 212 2.21 3.66 0.12
CA VAL A 212 1.63 4.28 -1.09
C VAL A 212 1.88 3.40 -2.30
N ILE A 213 3.12 2.94 -2.53
CA ILE A 213 3.43 2.05 -3.66
C ILE A 213 2.64 0.75 -3.57
N ASN A 214 2.51 0.14 -2.39
CA ASN A 214 1.74 -1.09 -2.18
C ASN A 214 0.27 -0.87 -2.51
N SER A 215 -0.36 0.13 -1.88
CA SER A 215 -1.76 0.48 -2.12
C SER A 215 -2.02 0.78 -3.59
N MET A 216 -1.16 1.55 -4.24
CA MET A 216 -1.31 1.84 -5.67
C MET A 216 -1.11 0.60 -6.55
N SER A 217 -0.15 -0.26 -6.20
CA SER A 217 0.07 -1.54 -6.89
C SER A 217 -1.19 -2.39 -6.88
N ASP A 218 -1.85 -2.49 -5.72
CA ASP A 218 -3.08 -3.23 -5.52
C ASP A 218 -4.27 -2.68 -6.34
N HIS A 219 -4.20 -1.41 -6.75
CA HIS A 219 -5.22 -0.77 -7.61
C HIS A 219 -4.81 -0.68 -9.08
N THR A 220 -3.62 -1.11 -9.49
CA THR A 220 -3.19 -0.98 -10.91
C THR A 220 -4.12 -1.68 -11.89
N GLY A 221 -4.79 -2.76 -11.45
CA GLY A 221 -5.52 -3.67 -12.34
C GLY A 221 -4.62 -4.57 -13.18
N TYR A 222 -3.29 -4.58 -12.94
CA TYR A 222 -2.32 -5.45 -13.60
C TYR A 222 -1.60 -6.33 -12.59
N SER A 223 -1.74 -7.65 -12.74
CA SER A 223 -1.02 -8.62 -11.91
C SER A 223 0.25 -9.07 -12.62
N PHE A 224 1.37 -8.44 -12.28
CA PHE A 224 2.68 -8.83 -12.79
C PHE A 224 3.25 -10.04 -12.04
N PRO A 225 4.26 -10.73 -12.60
CA PRO A 225 4.87 -11.90 -11.95
C PRO A 225 5.44 -11.64 -10.55
N TRP A 226 5.87 -10.41 -10.26
CA TRP A 226 6.41 -10.00 -8.96
C TRP A 226 5.35 -9.48 -7.97
N SER A 227 4.09 -9.37 -8.37
CA SER A 227 3.00 -8.85 -7.53
C SER A 227 2.57 -9.77 -6.39
N ALA A 228 3.20 -10.96 -6.23
CA ALA A 228 2.95 -11.95 -5.17
C ALA A 228 1.47 -12.30 -4.91
N GLY A 229 0.58 -12.07 -5.88
CA GLY A 229 -0.87 -12.27 -5.74
C GLY A 229 -1.63 -11.14 -5.04
N SER A 230 -0.95 -10.13 -4.48
CA SER A 230 -1.56 -9.01 -3.74
C SER A 230 -2.58 -8.24 -4.59
N VAL A 231 -2.17 -7.87 -5.81
CA VAL A 231 -3.04 -7.11 -6.72
C VAL A 231 -4.33 -7.85 -7.05
N ARG A 232 -4.27 -9.18 -7.23
CA ARG A 232 -5.47 -9.98 -7.49
C ARG A 232 -6.32 -10.20 -6.25
N PHE A 233 -5.70 -10.21 -5.07
CA PHE A 233 -6.38 -10.33 -3.80
C PHE A 233 -7.27 -9.10 -3.55
N HIS A 234 -6.73 -7.89 -3.79
CA HIS A 234 -7.47 -6.63 -3.67
C HIS A 234 -8.42 -6.35 -4.86
N ASP A 235 -8.04 -6.72 -6.09
CA ASP A 235 -8.97 -6.62 -7.23
C ASP A 235 -10.22 -7.49 -7.00
N TYR A 236 -10.05 -8.69 -6.42
CA TYR A 236 -11.20 -9.53 -6.03
C TYR A 236 -12.04 -8.88 -4.91
N HIS A 237 -11.43 -8.12 -4.01
CA HIS A 237 -12.14 -7.32 -3.02
C HIS A 237 -13.04 -6.29 -3.71
N HIS A 238 -12.51 -5.47 -4.63
CA HIS A 238 -13.29 -4.51 -5.42
C HIS A 238 -14.42 -5.15 -6.24
N ALA A 239 -14.23 -6.39 -6.69
CA ALA A 239 -15.25 -7.11 -7.45
C ALA A 239 -16.37 -7.75 -6.60
N LYS A 240 -16.13 -8.02 -5.31
CA LYS A 240 -17.05 -8.81 -4.43
C LYS A 240 -17.42 -8.14 -3.11
N PHE A 241 -16.70 -7.10 -2.69
CA PHE A 241 -16.91 -6.23 -1.53
C PHE A 241 -16.80 -6.90 -0.15
N ASN A 242 -17.11 -8.19 -0.02
CA ASN A 242 -17.29 -8.86 1.29
C ASN A 242 -16.14 -9.80 1.71
N TYR A 243 -14.97 -9.66 1.09
CA TYR A 243 -13.82 -10.55 1.28
C TYR A 243 -12.52 -9.78 1.14
N ASN A 244 -11.41 -10.30 1.66
CA ASN A 244 -10.07 -9.77 1.42
C ASN A 244 -9.90 -8.30 1.88
N TYR A 245 -10.15 -8.03 3.16
CA TYR A 245 -10.11 -6.68 3.72
C TYR A 245 -8.70 -6.22 4.13
N GLY A 246 -7.79 -7.14 4.42
CA GLY A 246 -6.45 -6.84 4.92
C GLY A 246 -5.48 -6.44 3.81
N VAL A 247 -4.22 -6.20 4.21
CA VAL A 247 -3.12 -5.91 3.27
C VAL A 247 -2.43 -7.21 2.88
N MET A 248 -2.10 -8.04 3.87
CA MET A 248 -1.43 -9.35 3.69
C MET A 248 -2.41 -10.52 3.71
N GLY A 249 -3.64 -10.28 4.18
CA GLY A 249 -4.69 -11.29 4.30
C GLY A 249 -4.48 -12.29 5.44
N TRP A 250 -3.63 -11.96 6.42
CA TRP A 250 -3.46 -12.76 7.63
C TRP A 250 -4.73 -12.72 8.48
N LEU A 251 -5.27 -11.52 8.69
CA LEU A 251 -6.52 -11.34 9.42
C LEU A 251 -7.73 -11.80 8.63
N ASP A 252 -7.67 -11.79 7.30
CA ASP A 252 -8.70 -12.41 6.48
C ASP A 252 -8.77 -13.93 6.67
N LYS A 253 -7.62 -14.59 6.79
CA LYS A 253 -7.57 -16.03 7.07
C LYS A 253 -8.08 -16.31 8.48
N LEU A 254 -7.66 -15.50 9.46
CA LEU A 254 -8.10 -15.63 10.86
C LEU A 254 -9.62 -15.49 11.00
N HIS A 255 -10.22 -14.52 10.32
CA HIS A 255 -11.66 -14.24 10.44
C HIS A 255 -12.52 -14.91 9.35
N GLY A 256 -11.93 -15.77 8.51
CA GLY A 256 -12.66 -16.49 7.46
C GLY A 256 -13.13 -15.63 6.27
N THR A 257 -12.63 -14.39 6.15
CA THR A 257 -12.92 -13.46 5.04
C THR A 257 -11.97 -13.62 3.85
N TYR A 258 -10.97 -14.51 3.94
CA TYR A 258 -10.01 -14.77 2.86
C TYR A 258 -10.66 -15.52 1.69
N ARG A 259 -10.39 -15.04 0.47
CA ARG A 259 -10.70 -15.69 -0.79
C ARG A 259 -9.50 -15.58 -1.72
N ALA A 260 -8.96 -16.75 -2.07
CA ALA A 260 -7.94 -16.88 -3.10
C ALA A 260 -8.46 -16.31 -4.44
N PRO A 261 -7.65 -15.54 -5.18
CA PRO A 261 -8.00 -15.08 -6.51
C PRO A 261 -8.43 -16.21 -7.45
N TYR A 262 -9.33 -15.93 -8.38
CA TYR A 262 -9.97 -16.90 -9.28
C TYR A 262 -8.98 -17.83 -10.00
N GLU A 263 -7.81 -17.33 -10.39
CA GLU A 263 -6.75 -18.12 -11.03
C GLU A 263 -6.11 -19.15 -10.08
N GLN A 264 -5.97 -18.86 -8.78
CA GLN A 264 -5.51 -19.84 -7.80
C GLN A 264 -6.55 -20.96 -7.62
N LYS A 265 -7.85 -20.66 -7.68
CA LYS A 265 -8.90 -21.70 -7.69
C LYS A 265 -8.84 -22.58 -8.93
N GLN A 266 -8.56 -22.00 -10.11
CA GLN A 266 -8.39 -22.80 -11.32
C GLN A 266 -7.11 -23.65 -11.28
N GLN A 267 -5.97 -23.07 -10.88
CA GLN A 267 -4.71 -23.79 -10.72
C GLN A 267 -4.82 -24.91 -9.66
N GLN A 268 -5.46 -24.66 -8.52
CA GLN A 268 -5.72 -25.69 -7.51
C GLN A 268 -6.62 -26.80 -8.05
N LYS A 269 -7.70 -26.48 -8.77
CA LYS A 269 -8.55 -27.48 -9.44
C LYS A 269 -7.76 -28.30 -10.46
N GLN A 270 -6.84 -27.67 -11.20
CA GLN A 270 -6.04 -28.33 -12.23
C GLN A 270 -4.94 -29.21 -11.63
N GLN A 271 -4.26 -28.74 -10.59
CA GLN A 271 -3.30 -29.53 -9.80
C GLN A 271 -3.99 -30.70 -9.08
N GLN A 272 -5.21 -30.51 -8.57
CA GLN A 272 -5.97 -31.59 -7.94
C GLN A 272 -6.42 -32.64 -8.97
N LYS A 273 -6.86 -32.22 -10.17
CA LYS A 273 -7.12 -33.15 -11.28
C LYS A 273 -5.86 -33.94 -11.66
N GLN A 274 -4.70 -33.29 -11.76
CA GLN A 274 -3.43 -33.95 -12.07
C GLN A 274 -3.01 -34.94 -10.96
N ARG A 275 -3.16 -34.58 -9.68
CA ARG A 275 -2.87 -35.46 -8.54
C ARG A 275 -3.77 -36.69 -8.52
N VAL A 276 -5.07 -36.53 -8.81
CA VAL A 276 -6.01 -37.66 -8.90
C VAL A 276 -5.65 -38.56 -10.07
N ALA A 277 -5.36 -38.00 -11.25
CA ALA A 277 -4.93 -38.77 -12.41
C ALA A 277 -3.63 -39.57 -12.15
N ALA A 278 -2.65 -38.96 -11.49
CA ALA A 278 -1.40 -39.62 -11.11
C ALA A 278 -1.63 -40.77 -10.10
N LYS A 279 -2.53 -40.59 -9.11
CA LYS A 279 -2.91 -41.65 -8.17
C LYS A 279 -3.59 -42.83 -8.88
N VAL A 280 -4.51 -42.56 -9.81
CA VAL A 280 -5.20 -43.59 -10.61
C VAL A 280 -4.21 -44.36 -11.48
N ALA A 281 -3.29 -43.67 -12.17
CA ALA A 281 -2.25 -44.30 -12.98
C ALA A 281 -1.32 -45.19 -12.15
N LYS A 282 -0.95 -44.74 -10.94
CA LYS A 282 -0.11 -45.51 -10.01
C LYS A 282 -0.82 -46.73 -9.44
N SER A 283 -2.13 -46.63 -9.16
CA SER A 283 -2.96 -47.78 -8.76
C SER A 283 -3.07 -48.82 -9.87
N LYS A 284 -3.33 -48.40 -11.11
CA LYS A 284 -3.40 -49.32 -12.27
C LYS A 284 -2.08 -50.04 -12.55
N ARG A 285 -0.94 -49.38 -12.30
CA ARG A 285 0.40 -49.97 -12.43
C ARG A 285 0.75 -50.99 -11.33
N LYS A 286 0.12 -50.90 -10.15
CA LYS A 286 0.33 -51.86 -9.04
C LYS A 286 -0.61 -53.07 -9.11
N ALA A 287 -1.67 -52.99 -9.90
CA ALA A 287 -2.65 -54.05 -10.11
C ALA A 287 -2.35 -54.92 -11.35
N LYS A 288 -1.28 -54.59 -12.09
CA LYS A 288 -0.63 -55.42 -13.10
C LYS A 288 0.65 -55.98 -12.50
#